data_AF-A0A520G6D1-F1
#
_entry.id   AF-A0A520G6D1-F1
#
_cell.length_a   1.000
_cell.length_b   1.000
_cell.length_c   1.000
_cell.angle_alpha   90.00
_cell.angle_beta   90.00
_cell.angle_gamma   90.00
#
_symmetry.space_group_name_H-M   'P 1'
#
loop_
_entity.id
_entity.type
_entity.pdbx_description
1 polymer ?
#
loop_
_entity_poly.entity_id
_entity_poly.type
_entity_poly.pdbx_seq_one_letter_code
_entity_poly.pdbx_strand_id
1 'polypeptide(L)' 'MTDACVGDSVAAVSLAHSCAGNDTGAIQFAAAVGRPAIVVLGPRPPLEHDPEHMHLLQAAQLSDIPPAEVEARLLA' A
#
# COMPACT_ATOMS: atom_id res chain seq x y z
N MET A 1 4.71 -18.58 1.09
CA MET A 1 4.56 -18.44 2.55
C MET A 1 5.94 -18.13 3.11
N THR A 2 6.07 -17.05 3.88
CA THR A 2 7.31 -16.73 4.60
C THR A 2 7.34 -17.53 5.91
N ASP A 3 8.53 -17.84 6.42
CA ASP A 3 8.69 -18.52 7.72
C ASP A 3 8.33 -17.61 8.92
N ALA A 4 8.18 -16.31 8.68
CA ALA A 4 7.76 -15.32 9.69
C ALA A 4 6.25 -15.35 9.93
N CYS A 5 5.84 -15.05 11.16
CA CYS A 5 4.42 -14.96 11.50
C CYS A 5 3.81 -13.65 10.98
N VAL A 6 2.48 -13.62 10.83
CA VAL A 6 1.76 -12.41 10.43
C VAL A 6 2.07 -11.24 11.37
N GLY A 7 2.21 -11.52 12.67
CA GLY A 7 2.58 -10.53 13.69
C GLY A 7 3.91 -9.84 13.41
N ASP A 8 4.91 -10.56 12.89
CA ASP A 8 6.22 -9.99 12.54
C ASP A 8 6.09 -9.00 11.39
N SER A 9 5.22 -9.29 10.42
CA SER A 9 4.95 -8.39 9.29
C SER A 9 4.22 -7.13 9.75
N VAL A 10 3.24 -7.27 10.64
CA VAL A 10 2.52 -6.13 11.26
C VAL A 10 3.49 -5.26 12.07
N ALA A 11 4.36 -5.88 12.86
CA ALA A 11 5.37 -5.16 13.64
C ALA A 11 6.33 -4.39 12.73
N ALA A 12 6.83 -5.01 11.65
CA ALA A 12 7.68 -4.33 10.68
C ALA A 12 6.99 -3.14 10.01
N VAL A 13 5.75 -3.31 9.56
CA VAL A 13 4.95 -2.24 8.95
C VAL A 13 4.70 -1.08 9.93
N SER A 14 4.49 -1.37 11.22
CA SER A 14 4.27 -0.33 12.23
C SER A 14 5.45 0.64 12.42
N LEU A 15 6.66 0.20 12.04
CA LEU A 15 7.88 1.00 12.12
C LEU A 15 8.16 1.79 10.83
N ALA A 16 7.44 1.54 9.75
CA ALA A 16 7.60 2.27 8.50
C ALA A 16 6.99 3.69 8.59
N HIS A 17 7.61 4.65 7.90
CA HIS A 17 7.04 5.99 7.75
C HIS A 17 5.79 5.99 6.86
N SER A 18 5.84 5.22 5.78
CA SER A 18 4.79 5.12 4.77
C SER A 18 4.94 3.81 4.01
N CYS A 19 3.84 3.27 3.48
CA CYS A 19 3.85 2.01 2.73
C CYS A 19 3.32 2.21 1.31
N ALA A 20 3.91 1.51 0.33
CA ALA A 20 3.38 1.40 -1.02
C ALA A 20 3.31 -0.08 -1.40
N GLY A 21 2.23 -0.47 -2.05
CA GLY A 21 2.01 -1.85 -2.44
C GLY A 21 0.83 -2.00 -3.37
N ASN A 22 0.67 -3.21 -3.91
CA ASN A 22 -0.56 -3.56 -4.61
C ASN A 22 -1.71 -3.82 -3.62
N ASP A 23 -2.91 -3.95 -4.16
CA ASP A 23 -4.12 -4.23 -3.38
C ASP A 23 -4.13 -5.66 -2.81
N THR A 24 -3.48 -5.86 -1.65
CA THR A 24 -3.27 -7.13 -0.94
C THR A 24 -3.23 -6.95 0.60
N GLY A 25 -3.18 -8.04 1.36
CA GLY A 25 -3.19 -7.97 2.84
C GLY A 25 -2.07 -7.15 3.47
N ALA A 26 -0.89 -7.06 2.83
CA ALA A 26 0.24 -6.30 3.38
C ALA A 26 -0.04 -4.79 3.45
N ILE A 27 -0.73 -4.23 2.44
CA ILE A 27 -1.08 -2.80 2.44
C ILE A 27 -2.20 -2.52 3.46
N GLN A 28 -3.07 -3.49 3.74
CA GLN A 28 -4.09 -3.36 4.79
C GLN A 28 -3.50 -3.30 6.19
N PHE A 29 -2.34 -3.94 6.44
CA PHE A 29 -1.65 -3.81 7.72
C PHE A 29 -1.23 -2.37 8.01
N ALA A 30 -0.84 -1.61 6.98
CA ALA A 30 -0.46 -0.22 7.12
C ALA A 30 -1.63 0.63 7.63
N ALA A 31 -2.81 0.49 7.03
CA ALA A 31 -4.02 1.14 7.52
C ALA A 31 -4.36 0.72 8.96
N ALA A 32 -4.32 -0.59 9.25
CA ALA A 32 -4.66 -1.12 10.57
C ALA A 32 -3.73 -0.63 11.70
N VAL A 33 -2.47 -0.31 11.41
CA VAL A 33 -1.50 0.24 12.37
C VAL A 33 -1.31 1.75 12.23
N GLY A 34 -2.21 2.43 11.51
CA GLY A 34 -2.23 3.89 11.35
C GLY A 34 -0.99 4.43 10.66
N ARG A 35 -0.53 3.76 9.61
CA ARG A 35 0.55 4.22 8.72
C ARG A 35 -0.04 4.64 7.37
N PRO A 36 0.37 5.79 6.81
CA PRO A 36 -0.02 6.19 5.47
C PRO A 36 0.32 5.10 4.45
N ALA A 37 -0.65 4.76 3.60
CA ALA A 37 -0.51 3.68 2.63
C ALA A 37 -0.98 4.11 1.25
N ILE A 38 -0.26 3.68 0.21
CA ILE A 38 -0.65 3.86 -1.18
C ILE A 38 -0.84 2.51 -1.84
N VAL A 39 -2.04 2.32 -2.38
CA VAL A 39 -2.38 1.20 -3.25
C VAL A 39 -2.03 1.58 -4.68
N VAL A 40 -1.11 0.84 -5.29
CA VAL A 40 -0.72 0.98 -6.70
C VAL A 40 -1.40 -0.11 -7.50
N LEU A 41 -2.30 0.26 -8.40
CA LEU A 41 -3.20 -0.67 -9.08
C LEU A 41 -3.27 -0.43 -10.59
N GLY A 42 -3.29 -1.52 -11.37
CA GLY A 42 -3.58 -1.49 -12.80
C GLY A 42 -5.09 -1.60 -13.08
N PRO A 43 -5.52 -2.40 -14.07
CA PRO A 43 -6.90 -2.41 -14.58
C PRO A 43 -7.92 -3.10 -13.67
N ARG A 44 -7.48 -3.71 -12.57
CA ARG A 44 -8.40 -4.44 -11.68
C ARG A 44 -9.24 -3.44 -10.88
N PRO A 45 -10.52 -3.74 -10.59
CA PRO A 45 -11.29 -2.94 -9.65
C PRO A 45 -10.60 -2.89 -8.28
N PRO A 46 -10.59 -1.74 -7.59
CA PRO A 46 -10.07 -1.66 -6.22
C PRO A 46 -10.98 -2.43 -5.26
N LEU A 47 -10.39 -3.00 -4.22
CA LEU A 47 -11.12 -3.45 -3.04
C LEU A 47 -11.60 -2.23 -2.23
N GLU A 48 -12.45 -2.47 -1.23
CA GLU A 48 -12.83 -1.43 -0.29
C GLU A 48 -11.64 -1.09 0.62
N HIS A 49 -11.36 0.20 0.80
CA HIS A 49 -10.23 0.70 1.58
C HIS A 49 -10.70 1.76 2.57
N ASP A 50 -9.93 1.95 3.64
CA ASP A 50 -10.10 3.09 4.53
C ASP A 50 -9.63 4.38 3.82
N PRO A 51 -10.53 5.30 3.46
CA PRO A 51 -10.16 6.48 2.68
C PRO A 51 -9.31 7.50 3.47
N GLU A 52 -9.24 7.40 4.79
CA GLU A 52 -8.43 8.30 5.62
C GLU A 52 -6.95 7.90 5.61
N HIS A 53 -6.66 6.60 5.56
CA HIS A 53 -5.29 6.07 5.71
C HIS A 53 -4.75 5.42 4.43
N MET A 54 -5.61 5.15 3.44
CA MET A 54 -5.24 4.49 2.19
C MET A 54 -5.61 5.34 0.97
N HIS A 55 -4.59 5.62 0.15
CA HIS A 55 -4.77 6.35 -1.10
C HIS A 55 -4.57 5.43 -2.30
N LEU A 56 -5.42 5.59 -3.31
CA LEU A 56 -5.36 4.80 -4.54
C LEU A 56 -4.63 5.57 -5.64
N LEU A 57 -3.65 4.91 -6.25
CA LEU A 57 -3.01 5.30 -7.51
C LEU A 57 -3.31 4.22 -8.55
N GLN A 58 -4.22 4.53 -9.48
CA GLN A 58 -4.72 3.57 -10.46
C GLN A 58 -4.48 4.04 -11.89
N ALA A 59 -4.08 3.11 -12.77
CA ALA A 59 -3.92 3.34 -14.20
C ALA A 59 -4.49 2.18 -15.04
N ALA A 60 -4.56 2.38 -16.37
CA ALA A 60 -5.05 1.35 -17.30
C ALA A 60 -4.15 0.10 -17.29
N GLN A 61 -2.84 0.27 -17.16
CA GLN A 61 -1.88 -0.80 -16.88
C GLN A 61 -0.95 -0.40 -15.73
N LEU A 62 -0.48 -1.38 -14.97
CA LEU A 62 0.45 -1.12 -13.87
C LEU A 62 1.77 -0.48 -14.36
N SER A 63 2.21 -0.84 -15.57
CA SER A 63 3.39 -0.26 -16.22
C SER A 63 3.25 1.21 -16.58
N ASP A 64 2.02 1.74 -16.58
CA ASP A 64 1.77 3.15 -16.88
C ASP A 64 2.04 4.04 -15.66
N ILE A 65 2.32 3.45 -14.49
CA ILE A 65 2.63 4.16 -13.25
C ILE A 65 4.15 4.19 -13.05
N PRO A 66 4.83 5.33 -13.26
CA PRO A 66 6.26 5.43 -13.06
C PRO A 66 6.60 5.44 -11.56
N PRO A 67 7.76 4.88 -11.14
CA PRO A 67 8.19 4.90 -9.74
C PRO A 67 8.22 6.31 -9.13
N ALA A 68 8.60 7.32 -9.92
CA ALA A 68 8.64 8.71 -9.48
C ALA A 68 7.27 9.26 -9.06
N GLU A 69 6.17 8.80 -9.67
CA GLU A 69 4.82 9.21 -9.27
C GLU A 69 4.43 8.59 -7.93
N VAL A 70 4.84 7.34 -7.69
CA VAL A 70 4.63 6.67 -6.40
C VAL A 70 5.39 7.42 -5.29
N GLU A 71 6.66 7.76 -5.51
CA GLU A 71 7.47 8.53 -4.55
C GLU A 71 6.86 9.90 -4.25
N ALA A 72 6.42 10.64 -5.27
CA ALA A 72 5.81 11.95 -5.09
C ALA A 72 4.57 11.91 -4.19
N ARG A 73 3.80 10.81 -4.23
CA ARG A 73 2.63 10.62 -3.37
C ARG A 73 2.96 10.19 -1.95
N LEU A 74 4.07 9.48 -1.73
CA LEU A 74 4.50 9.07 -0.38
C LEU A 74 5.05 10.24 0.45
N LEU A 75 5.53 11.29 -0.22
CA LEU A 75 6.14 12.47 0.40
C LEU A 75 5.19 13.66 0.58
N ALA A 76 3.96 13.56 0.07
CA ALA A 76 2.92 14.59 0.17
C ALA A 76 2.16 14.51 1.50
#